data_AF-A0A2L0N9V9-F1
#
_entry.id   AF-A0A2L0N9V9-F1
#
_cell.length_a   1.000
_cell.length_b   1.000
_cell.length_c   1.000
_cell.angle_alpha   90.00
_cell.angle_beta   90.00
_cell.angle_gamma   90.00
#
_symmetry.space_group_name_H-M   'P 1'
#
loop_
_entity.id
_entity.type
_entity.pdbx_description
1 polymer ?
#
loop_
_entity_poly.entity_id
_entity_poly.type
_entity_poly.pdbx_seq_one_letter_code
_entity_poly.pdbx_strand_id
1 'polypeptide(L)'
;MRDRCPVVRMAVLALLWGSGFLWTKLALRHGLSPLQITVLRSALGAAVLLVLARSARQRLPRGAAIWRHLVVAAFLCNTLPFFLAAQGVQTVGSGLAGVLNATTPLWSLLIGLATGTERRRNPLRLGGLLLGFAGVLLIFSPWQENPAGDGGGFGWGVLALLGAAAGYAVAFTYMGRVLTGTGTGPLALSAAQLSAAAGLSTLALPAAEGTTAGLNVRALVAVAVLGVFCTGLTFHLNYRLIAVEGATGAATVGYLLPVVSTALGALFLDEALSVRTVAGMIVVPAGVFLARQHRERPAGPANPAPAPVPPTVTVPTAVTTPTPTPTRTPTLTSILTPTARDRTNGP
;
A
#
# COMPACT_ATOMS: atom_id res chain seq x y z
N MET A 1 5.70 18.24 -3.11
CA MET A 1 5.05 17.94 -1.80
C MET A 1 5.53 16.58 -1.28
N ARG A 2 6.86 16.45 -1.17
CA ARG A 2 7.59 15.23 -0.82
C ARG A 2 7.57 15.05 0.72
N ASP A 3 7.37 13.80 1.15
CA ASP A 3 7.75 13.28 2.48
C ASP A 3 7.06 13.83 3.73
N ARG A 4 5.72 13.82 3.77
CA ARG A 4 5.04 13.74 5.08
C ARG A 4 5.35 12.39 5.72
N CYS A 5 5.92 12.42 6.94
CA CYS A 5 6.40 11.29 7.72
C CYS A 5 5.55 10.01 7.54
N PRO A 6 6.17 8.85 7.22
CA PRO A 6 5.46 7.58 7.09
C PRO A 6 4.63 7.23 8.34
N VAL A 7 5.08 7.68 9.52
CA VAL A 7 4.35 7.59 10.80
C VAL A 7 3.00 8.31 10.76
N VAL A 8 2.94 9.54 10.24
CA VAL A 8 1.68 10.30 10.14
C VAL A 8 0.72 9.61 9.20
N ARG A 9 1.20 9.09 8.06
CA ARG A 9 0.37 8.34 7.12
C ARG A 9 -0.23 7.10 7.77
N MET A 10 0.58 6.37 8.52
CA MET A 10 0.15 5.20 9.26
C MET A 10 -0.87 5.54 10.34
N ALA A 11 -0.66 6.61 11.11
CA ALA A 11 -1.60 7.06 12.13
C ALA A 11 -2.95 7.45 11.52
N VAL A 12 -2.95 8.20 10.40
CA VAL A 12 -4.17 8.53 9.66
C VAL A 12 -4.85 7.28 9.12
N LEU A 13 -4.07 6.34 8.56
CA LEU A 13 -4.61 5.08 8.03
C LEU A 13 -5.25 4.23 9.14
N ALA A 14 -4.59 4.12 10.29
CA ALA A 14 -5.09 3.42 11.46
C ALA A 14 -6.36 4.08 12.02
N LEU A 15 -6.38 5.41 12.09
CA LEU A 15 -7.56 6.17 12.53
C LEU A 15 -8.75 5.91 11.61
N LEU A 16 -8.55 6.02 10.30
CA LEU A 16 -9.60 5.83 9.31
C LEU A 16 -10.10 4.39 9.28
N TRP A 17 -9.20 3.39 9.24
CA TRP A 17 -9.61 1.98 9.28
C TRP A 17 -10.25 1.58 10.61
N GLY A 18 -9.69 2.01 11.75
CA GLY A 18 -10.24 1.73 13.07
C GLY A 18 -11.62 2.38 13.26
N SER A 19 -11.82 3.60 12.79
CA SER A 19 -13.14 4.26 12.81
C SER A 19 -14.18 3.54 11.93
N GLY A 20 -13.74 2.78 10.93
CA GLY A 20 -14.62 1.99 10.06
C GLY A 20 -15.48 0.99 10.82
N PHE A 21 -15.02 0.46 11.96
CA PHE A 21 -15.82 -0.44 12.80
C PHE A 21 -17.04 0.27 13.40
N LEU A 22 -16.88 1.51 13.86
CA LEU A 22 -17.97 2.33 14.38
C LEU A 22 -19.05 2.55 13.32
N TRP A 23 -18.64 2.98 12.12
CA TRP A 23 -19.56 3.23 11.01
C TRP A 23 -20.24 1.94 10.52
N THR A 24 -19.53 0.82 10.54
CA THR A 24 -20.10 -0.49 10.18
C THR A 24 -21.17 -0.92 11.20
N LYS A 25 -20.89 -0.79 12.51
CA LYS A 25 -21.90 -1.04 13.56
C LYS A 25 -23.14 -0.16 13.38
N LEU A 26 -22.95 1.13 13.08
CA LEU A 26 -24.05 2.07 12.86
C LEU A 26 -24.89 1.72 11.62
N ALA A 27 -24.25 1.32 10.52
CA ALA A 27 -24.91 0.90 9.29
C ALA A 27 -25.76 -0.38 9.50
N LEU A 28 -25.21 -1.37 10.20
CA LEU A 28 -25.91 -2.61 10.56
C LEU A 28 -27.12 -2.32 11.46
N ARG A 29 -26.94 -1.49 12.49
CA ARG A 29 -28.02 -1.11 13.43
C ARG A 29 -29.21 -0.42 12.74
N HIS A 30 -28.95 0.26 11.63
CA HIS A 30 -29.96 0.96 10.84
C HIS A 30 -30.45 0.18 9.62
N GLY A 31 -30.21 -1.15 9.58
CA GLY A 31 -30.91 -2.08 8.70
C GLY A 31 -30.17 -2.52 7.44
N LEU A 32 -28.92 -2.10 7.23
CA LEU A 32 -28.15 -2.59 6.08
C LEU A 32 -27.56 -3.98 6.36
N SER A 33 -27.66 -4.87 5.38
CA SER A 33 -27.01 -6.19 5.47
C SER A 33 -25.48 -6.08 5.30
N PRO A 34 -24.69 -7.03 5.85
CA PRO A 34 -23.23 -7.05 5.66
C PRO A 34 -22.80 -6.99 4.20
N LEU A 35 -23.54 -7.65 3.30
CA LEU A 35 -23.24 -7.66 1.88
C LEU A 35 -23.57 -6.32 1.21
N GLN A 36 -24.71 -5.70 1.56
CA GLN A 36 -25.05 -4.35 1.10
C GLN A 36 -23.99 -3.33 1.52
N ILE A 37 -23.52 -3.40 2.77
CA ILE A 37 -22.44 -2.52 3.27
C ILE A 37 -21.18 -2.73 2.43
N THR A 38 -20.81 -3.98 2.13
CA THR A 38 -19.62 -4.33 1.36
C THR A 38 -19.69 -3.82 -0.08
N VAL A 39 -20.83 -3.99 -0.75
CA VAL A 39 -21.05 -3.48 -2.12
C VAL A 39 -21.02 -1.96 -2.12
N LEU A 40 -21.81 -1.31 -1.27
CA LEU A 40 -21.91 0.15 -1.25
C LEU A 40 -20.58 0.81 -0.86
N ARG A 41 -19.88 0.33 0.17
CA ARG A 41 -18.59 0.92 0.57
C ARG A 41 -17.53 0.78 -0.52
N SER A 42 -17.53 -0.35 -1.24
CA SER A 42 -16.57 -0.62 -2.32
C SER A 42 -16.89 0.23 -3.54
N ALA A 43 -18.17 0.34 -3.92
CA ALA A 43 -18.64 1.17 -5.02
C ALA A 43 -18.38 2.66 -4.77
N LEU A 44 -18.70 3.17 -3.56
CA LEU A 44 -18.44 4.55 -3.18
C LEU A 44 -16.94 4.85 -3.10
N GLY A 45 -16.16 3.94 -2.50
CA GLY A 45 -14.70 4.06 -2.47
C GLY A 45 -14.09 4.08 -3.87
N ALA A 46 -14.56 3.21 -4.77
CA ALA A 46 -14.16 3.20 -6.18
C ALA A 46 -14.54 4.51 -6.88
N ALA A 47 -15.78 4.98 -6.73
CA ALA A 47 -16.26 6.22 -7.35
C ALA A 47 -15.40 7.43 -6.94
N VAL A 48 -15.13 7.60 -5.64
CA VAL A 48 -14.27 8.67 -5.13
C VAL A 48 -12.86 8.58 -5.72
N LEU A 49 -12.26 7.39 -5.71
CA LEU A 49 -10.91 7.22 -6.24
C LEU A 49 -10.85 7.39 -7.76
N LEU A 50 -11.90 7.03 -8.50
CA LEU A 50 -12.01 7.28 -9.93
C LEU A 50 -12.09 8.78 -10.22
N VAL A 51 -12.89 9.54 -9.46
CA VAL A 51 -12.97 11.01 -9.57
C VAL A 51 -11.63 11.66 -9.22
N LEU A 52 -10.99 11.22 -8.13
CA LEU A 52 -9.66 11.70 -7.74
C LEU A 52 -8.59 11.36 -8.77
N ALA A 53 -8.60 10.14 -9.33
CA ALA A 53 -7.67 9.74 -10.37
C ALA A 53 -7.86 10.59 -11.64
N ARG A 54 -9.11 10.83 -12.04
CA ARG A 54 -9.45 11.63 -13.22
C ARG A 54 -9.05 13.10 -13.04
N SER A 55 -9.32 13.69 -11.87
CA SER A 55 -8.91 15.07 -11.54
C SER A 55 -7.39 15.21 -11.42
N ALA A 56 -6.69 14.19 -10.92
CA ALA A 56 -5.23 14.13 -10.91
C ALA A 56 -4.62 13.80 -12.30
N ARG A 57 -5.46 13.68 -13.35
CA ARG A 57 -5.07 13.26 -14.71
C ARG A 57 -4.32 11.93 -14.76
N GLN A 58 -4.50 11.08 -13.75
CA GLN A 58 -3.98 9.72 -13.76
C GLN A 58 -4.92 8.83 -14.54
N ARG A 59 -4.40 8.24 -15.61
CA ARG A 59 -5.16 7.27 -16.40
C ARG A 59 -5.15 5.93 -15.67
N LEU A 60 -6.30 5.25 -15.67
CA LEU A 60 -6.38 3.88 -15.19
C LEU A 60 -5.43 2.98 -16.01
N PRO A 61 -4.94 1.88 -15.40
CA PRO A 61 -4.12 0.91 -16.10
C PRO A 61 -4.83 0.41 -17.37
N ARG A 62 -4.10 0.42 -18.49
CA ARG A 62 -4.55 -0.16 -19.75
C ARG A 62 -3.92 -1.54 -19.89
N GLY A 63 -4.73 -2.54 -20.25
CA GLY A 63 -4.27 -3.90 -20.54
C GLY A 63 -4.93 -4.96 -19.67
N ALA A 64 -5.35 -6.06 -20.29
CA ALA A 64 -6.01 -7.17 -19.60
C ALA A 64 -5.13 -7.83 -18.53
N ALA A 65 -3.80 -7.84 -18.73
CA ALA A 65 -2.85 -8.43 -17.78
C ALA A 65 -2.87 -7.73 -16.41
N ILE A 66 -2.79 -6.40 -16.37
CA ILE A 66 -2.83 -5.66 -15.11
C ILE A 66 -4.20 -5.74 -14.43
N TRP A 67 -5.29 -5.79 -15.22
CA TRP A 67 -6.62 -6.02 -14.68
C TRP A 67 -6.76 -7.42 -14.07
N ARG A 68 -6.16 -8.47 -14.65
CA ARG A 68 -6.10 -9.80 -14.02
C ARG A 68 -5.40 -9.75 -12.66
N HIS A 69 -4.26 -9.07 -12.58
CA HIS A 69 -3.56 -8.89 -11.30
C HIS A 69 -4.38 -8.09 -10.28
N LEU A 70 -5.10 -7.06 -10.72
CA LEU A 70 -5.99 -6.28 -9.87
C LEU A 70 -7.21 -7.08 -9.38
N VAL A 71 -7.77 -7.96 -10.21
CA VAL A 71 -8.84 -8.89 -9.80
C VAL A 71 -8.31 -9.87 -8.76
N VAL A 72 -7.11 -10.43 -8.94
CA VAL A 72 -6.46 -11.29 -7.93
C VAL A 72 -6.25 -10.53 -6.62
N ALA A 73 -5.74 -9.30 -6.68
CA ALA A 73 -5.57 -8.46 -5.50
C ALA A 73 -6.91 -8.07 -4.84
N ALA A 74 -7.95 -7.79 -5.62
CA ALA A 74 -9.29 -7.51 -5.13
C ALA A 74 -9.87 -8.74 -4.41
N PHE A 75 -9.74 -9.92 -5.00
CA PHE A 75 -10.19 -11.17 -4.42
C PHE A 75 -9.44 -11.49 -3.11
N LEU A 76 -8.11 -11.47 -3.11
CA LEU A 76 -7.28 -11.83 -1.95
C LEU A 76 -7.36 -10.80 -0.81
N CYS A 77 -7.62 -9.52 -1.12
CA CYS A 77 -7.62 -8.44 -0.13
C CYS A 77 -9.03 -8.02 0.31
N ASN A 78 -10.08 -8.38 -0.42
CA ASN A 78 -11.44 -7.91 -0.14
C ASN A 78 -12.37 -9.11 -0.08
N THR A 79 -12.69 -9.72 -1.23
CA THR A 79 -13.76 -10.71 -1.31
C THR A 79 -13.52 -11.91 -0.41
N LEU A 80 -12.35 -12.56 -0.52
CA LEU A 80 -12.02 -13.75 0.25
C LEU A 80 -11.89 -13.44 1.76
N PRO A 81 -11.10 -12.44 2.20
CA PRO A 81 -11.03 -12.10 3.62
C PRO A 81 -12.35 -11.65 4.22
N PHE A 82 -13.17 -10.88 3.49
CA PHE A 82 -14.47 -10.42 4.00
C PHE A 82 -15.44 -11.59 4.16
N PHE A 83 -15.47 -12.52 3.21
CA PHE A 83 -16.29 -13.73 3.32
C PHE A 83 -15.85 -14.59 4.50
N LEU A 84 -14.55 -14.92 4.57
CA LEU A 84 -14.01 -15.74 5.65
C LEU A 84 -14.18 -15.08 7.04
N ALA A 85 -13.96 -13.77 7.13
CA ALA A 85 -14.19 -13.04 8.38
C ALA A 85 -15.67 -13.05 8.78
N ALA A 86 -16.59 -12.81 7.84
CA ALA A 86 -18.04 -12.85 8.11
C ALA A 86 -18.51 -14.23 8.58
N GLN A 87 -17.94 -15.32 8.06
CA GLN A 87 -18.22 -16.68 8.54
C GLN A 87 -17.59 -16.94 9.92
N GLY A 88 -16.36 -16.47 10.13
CA GLY A 88 -15.63 -16.71 11.36
C GLY A 88 -16.22 -16.00 12.58
N VAL A 89 -16.66 -14.75 12.44
CA VAL A 89 -17.26 -13.97 13.55
C VAL A 89 -18.61 -14.52 14.03
N GLN A 90 -19.25 -15.41 13.28
CA GLN A 90 -20.51 -16.06 13.71
C GLN A 90 -20.27 -17.17 14.74
N THR A 91 -19.06 -17.71 14.80
CA THR A 91 -18.70 -18.88 15.64
C THR A 91 -17.60 -18.58 16.65
N VAL A 92 -17.02 -17.37 16.60
CA VAL A 92 -15.89 -16.96 17.42
C VAL A 92 -16.24 -15.66 18.12
N GLY A 93 -15.98 -15.60 19.44
CA GLY A 93 -16.15 -14.39 20.25
C GLY A 93 -15.40 -13.19 19.65
N SER A 94 -15.97 -12.00 19.83
CA SER A 94 -15.43 -10.78 19.21
C SER A 94 -13.99 -10.46 19.64
N GLY A 95 -13.60 -10.80 20.88
CA GLY A 95 -12.24 -10.64 21.37
C GLY A 95 -11.27 -11.57 20.67
N LEU A 96 -11.59 -12.87 20.59
CA LEU A 96 -10.78 -13.84 19.87
C LEU A 96 -10.70 -13.51 18.37
N ALA A 97 -11.79 -13.06 17.74
CA ALA A 97 -11.78 -12.65 16.34
C ALA A 97 -10.86 -11.44 16.08
N GLY A 98 -10.86 -10.46 16.99
CA GLY A 98 -9.94 -9.32 16.95
C GLY A 98 -8.46 -9.75 17.04
N VAL A 99 -8.15 -10.68 17.93
CA VAL A 99 -6.80 -11.25 18.09
C VAL A 99 -6.35 -12.01 16.84
N LEU A 100 -7.22 -12.85 16.28
CA LEU A 100 -6.90 -13.62 15.08
C LEU A 100 -6.63 -12.72 13.88
N ASN A 101 -7.40 -11.64 13.70
CA ASN A 101 -7.15 -10.66 12.66
C ASN A 101 -5.82 -9.90 12.88
N ALA A 102 -5.47 -9.62 14.13
CA ALA A 102 -4.18 -9.02 14.46
C ALA A 102 -2.98 -9.94 14.16
N THR A 103 -3.16 -11.19 13.77
CA THR A 103 -2.03 -12.03 13.31
C THR A 103 -1.54 -11.66 11.90
N THR A 104 -2.27 -10.83 11.14
CA THR A 104 -1.88 -10.44 9.76
C THR A 104 -0.44 -9.94 9.61
N PRO A 105 0.13 -9.12 10.51
CA PRO A 105 1.53 -8.69 10.38
C PRO A 105 2.52 -9.84 10.55
N LEU A 106 2.22 -10.83 11.40
CA LEU A 106 3.03 -12.04 11.57
C LEU A 106 3.00 -12.89 10.31
N TRP A 107 1.81 -13.12 9.73
CA TRP A 107 1.68 -13.78 8.43
C TRP A 107 2.44 -13.03 7.33
N SER A 108 2.36 -11.70 7.33
CA SER A 108 3.06 -10.87 6.34
C SER A 108 4.57 -10.96 6.47
N LEU A 109 5.10 -11.09 7.69
CA LEU A 109 6.53 -11.36 7.91
C LEU A 109 6.92 -12.75 7.38
N LEU A 110 6.16 -13.79 7.73
CA LEU A 110 6.42 -15.18 7.29
C LEU A 110 6.39 -15.30 5.77
N ILE A 111 5.36 -14.77 5.12
CA ILE A 111 5.25 -14.76 3.66
C ILE A 111 6.37 -13.92 3.06
N GLY A 112 6.70 -12.78 3.65
CA GLY A 112 7.81 -11.93 3.23
C GLY A 112 9.16 -12.67 3.24
N LEU A 113 9.40 -13.49 4.27
CA LEU A 113 10.60 -14.34 4.40
C LEU A 113 10.59 -15.49 3.39
N ALA A 114 9.47 -16.21 3.28
CA ALA A 114 9.32 -17.35 2.37
C ALA A 114 9.52 -16.95 0.90
N THR A 115 9.12 -15.73 0.57
CA THR A 115 9.20 -15.20 -0.80
C THR A 115 10.44 -14.32 -1.04
N GLY A 116 11.29 -14.13 -0.02
CA GLY A 116 12.57 -13.41 -0.14
C GLY A 116 12.48 -11.88 -0.19
N THR A 117 11.31 -11.28 0.03
CA THR A 117 11.18 -9.81 0.17
C THR A 117 11.67 -9.32 1.53
N GLU A 118 11.73 -10.19 2.53
CA GLU A 118 12.20 -9.88 3.87
C GLU A 118 13.55 -10.57 4.12
N ARG A 119 14.48 -9.86 4.77
CA ARG A 119 15.77 -10.44 5.16
C ARG A 119 15.58 -11.45 6.29
N ARG A 120 16.26 -12.60 6.18
CA ARG A 120 16.14 -13.75 7.10
C ARG A 120 16.46 -13.47 8.58
N ARG A 121 17.08 -12.35 8.94
CA ARG A 121 17.57 -12.08 10.31
C ARG A 121 17.34 -10.62 10.74
N ASN A 122 16.09 -10.24 10.97
CA ASN A 122 15.78 -9.01 11.70
C ASN A 122 15.08 -9.35 13.03
N PRO A 123 15.83 -9.75 14.08
CA PRO A 123 15.27 -10.15 15.37
C PRO A 123 14.54 -8.98 16.06
N LEU A 124 14.97 -7.74 15.82
CA LEU A 124 14.32 -6.53 16.33
C LEU A 124 12.93 -6.34 15.72
N ARG A 125 12.79 -6.57 14.40
CA ARG A 125 11.50 -6.51 13.72
C ARG A 125 10.54 -7.59 14.23
N LEU A 126 11.03 -8.81 14.42
CA LEU A 126 10.24 -9.89 15.01
C LEU A 126 9.83 -9.52 16.45
N GLY A 127 10.76 -9.03 17.27
CA GLY A 127 10.49 -8.58 18.63
C GLY A 127 9.43 -7.48 18.69
N GLY A 128 9.49 -6.49 17.80
CA GLY A 128 8.46 -5.45 17.70
C GLY A 128 7.09 -5.98 17.27
N LEU A 129 7.04 -6.92 16.31
CA LEU A 129 5.78 -7.57 15.89
C LEU A 129 5.18 -8.39 17.03
N LEU A 130 6.00 -9.17 17.74
CA LEU A 130 5.56 -9.96 18.90
C LEU A 130 5.09 -9.07 20.04
N LEU A 131 5.79 -7.96 20.32
CA LEU A 131 5.37 -6.98 21.32
C LEU A 131 4.05 -6.30 20.94
N GLY A 132 3.88 -5.93 19.66
CA GLY A 132 2.62 -5.39 19.15
C GLY A 132 1.47 -6.39 19.29
N PHE A 133 1.71 -7.66 18.94
CA PHE A 133 0.72 -8.73 19.11
C PHE A 133 0.39 -8.99 20.59
N ALA A 134 1.39 -8.99 21.48
CA ALA A 134 1.16 -9.09 22.92
C ALA A 134 0.29 -7.94 23.44
N GLY A 135 0.47 -6.73 22.94
CA GLY A 135 -0.42 -5.61 23.23
C GLY A 135 -1.87 -5.86 22.79
N VAL A 136 -2.09 -6.47 21.62
CA VAL A 136 -3.45 -6.83 21.16
C VAL A 136 -4.07 -7.93 22.03
N LEU A 137 -3.26 -8.93 22.42
CA LEU A 137 -3.69 -9.95 23.38
C LEU A 137 -4.14 -9.32 24.70
N LEU A 138 -3.44 -8.28 25.18
CA LEU A 138 -3.88 -7.54 26.38
C LEU A 138 -5.20 -6.82 26.19
N ILE A 139 -5.43 -6.19 25.02
CA ILE A 139 -6.67 -5.46 24.73
C ILE A 139 -7.88 -6.38 24.78
N PHE A 140 -7.83 -7.50 24.07
CA PHE A 140 -8.98 -8.40 23.91
C PHE A 140 -9.06 -9.49 24.97
N SER A 141 -7.93 -9.84 25.61
CA SER A 141 -7.85 -10.83 26.68
C SER A 141 -8.70 -12.09 26.42
N PRO A 142 -8.53 -12.78 25.26
CA PRO A 142 -9.44 -13.84 24.80
C PRO A 142 -9.57 -15.01 25.79
N TRP A 143 -8.59 -15.19 26.67
CA TRP A 143 -8.61 -16.22 27.73
C TRP A 143 -9.62 -15.96 28.86
N GLN A 144 -10.23 -14.76 28.93
CA GLN A 144 -11.30 -14.45 29.89
C GLN A 144 -12.70 -14.69 29.33
N GLU A 145 -12.84 -14.85 28.01
CA GLU A 145 -14.10 -15.27 27.41
C GLU A 145 -14.34 -16.75 27.79
N ASN A 146 -15.46 -17.03 28.47
CA ASN A 146 -15.79 -18.38 28.93
C ASN A 146 -15.92 -19.32 27.70
N PRO A 147 -15.08 -20.36 27.55
CA PRO A 147 -15.18 -21.29 26.41
C PRO A 147 -16.46 -22.14 26.43
N ALA A 148 -17.21 -22.08 27.53
CA ALA A 148 -18.33 -22.97 27.84
C ALA A 148 -19.69 -22.52 27.28
N GLY A 149 -19.79 -21.34 26.67
CA GLY A 149 -21.01 -20.86 26.01
C GLY A 149 -20.87 -20.95 24.50
N ASP A 150 -21.31 -22.07 23.94
CA ASP A 150 -21.64 -22.26 22.51
C ASP A 150 -20.48 -22.10 21.50
N GLY A 151 -19.64 -23.14 21.39
CA GLY A 151 -18.80 -23.39 20.21
C GLY A 151 -17.28 -23.19 20.35
N GLY A 152 -16.77 -23.00 21.57
CA GLY A 152 -15.39 -22.63 21.91
C GLY A 152 -14.27 -23.67 21.69
N GLY A 153 -14.30 -24.41 20.58
CA GLY A 153 -13.20 -25.27 20.13
C GLY A 153 -12.34 -24.59 19.04
N PHE A 154 -11.21 -25.22 18.70
CA PHE A 154 -10.42 -24.93 17.49
C PHE A 154 -11.25 -25.25 16.23
N GLY A 155 -12.28 -24.44 15.97
CA GLY A 155 -13.32 -24.70 14.99
C GLY A 155 -13.07 -24.01 13.65
N TRP A 156 -13.98 -24.27 12.71
CA TRP A 156 -13.96 -23.65 11.38
C TRP A 156 -13.82 -22.12 11.41
N GLY A 157 -14.43 -21.44 12.38
CA GLY A 157 -14.34 -19.98 12.49
C GLY A 157 -12.94 -19.45 12.77
N VAL A 158 -12.16 -20.16 13.60
CA VAL A 158 -10.75 -19.81 13.86
C VAL A 158 -9.93 -19.97 12.59
N LEU A 159 -10.12 -21.08 11.87
CA LEU A 159 -9.46 -21.33 10.59
C LEU A 159 -9.85 -20.31 9.53
N ALA A 160 -11.13 -19.91 9.48
CA ALA A 160 -11.61 -18.88 8.57
C ALA A 160 -10.96 -17.53 8.86
N LEU A 161 -10.89 -17.11 10.13
CA LEU A 161 -10.27 -15.84 10.53
C LEU A 161 -8.74 -15.84 10.30
N LEU A 162 -8.05 -16.94 10.57
CA LEU A 162 -6.64 -17.10 10.23
C LEU A 162 -6.42 -17.08 8.71
N GLY A 163 -7.30 -17.74 7.95
CA GLY A 163 -7.31 -17.71 6.49
C GLY A 163 -7.52 -16.29 5.94
N ALA A 164 -8.41 -15.51 6.56
CA ALA A 164 -8.60 -14.09 6.23
C ALA A 164 -7.33 -13.28 6.53
N ALA A 165 -6.73 -13.46 7.71
CA ALA A 165 -5.51 -12.78 8.11
C ALA A 165 -4.32 -13.10 7.19
N ALA A 166 -4.17 -14.37 6.82
CA ALA A 166 -3.18 -14.83 5.85
C ALA A 166 -3.48 -14.29 4.43
N GLY A 167 -4.75 -14.25 4.03
CA GLY A 167 -5.20 -13.69 2.76
C GLY A 167 -4.79 -12.22 2.60
N TYR A 168 -5.01 -11.39 3.63
CA TYR A 168 -4.51 -10.00 3.65
C TYR A 168 -3.00 -9.92 3.52
N ALA A 169 -2.26 -10.78 4.21
CA ALA A 169 -0.80 -10.80 4.16
C ALA A 169 -0.26 -11.20 2.78
N VAL A 170 -0.87 -12.21 2.13
CA VAL A 170 -0.59 -12.58 0.74
C VAL A 170 -0.91 -11.42 -0.18
N ALA A 171 -2.08 -10.79 -0.01
CA ALA A 171 -2.51 -9.65 -0.82
C ALA A 171 -1.53 -8.48 -0.74
N PHE A 172 -1.10 -8.06 0.44
CA PHE A 172 -0.15 -6.94 0.58
C PHE A 172 1.19 -7.25 -0.06
N THR A 173 1.65 -8.50 0.09
CA THR A 173 2.90 -8.97 -0.55
C THR A 173 2.76 -8.97 -2.07
N TYR A 174 1.63 -9.48 -2.58
CA TYR A 174 1.32 -9.50 -4.01
C TYR A 174 1.20 -8.10 -4.60
N MET A 175 0.46 -7.20 -3.93
CA MET A 175 0.34 -5.80 -4.32
C MET A 175 1.70 -5.13 -4.38
N GLY A 176 2.55 -5.33 -3.36
CA GLY A 176 3.91 -4.79 -3.32
C GLY A 176 4.78 -5.28 -4.48
N ARG A 177 4.72 -6.57 -4.82
CA ARG A 177 5.56 -7.14 -5.88
C ARG A 177 5.09 -6.85 -7.30
N VAL A 178 3.80 -7.00 -7.54
CA VAL A 178 3.24 -7.12 -8.90
C VAL A 178 2.58 -5.82 -9.34
N LEU A 179 2.05 -5.03 -8.40
CA LEU A 179 1.27 -3.84 -8.72
C LEU A 179 2.04 -2.55 -8.43
N THR A 180 2.74 -2.45 -7.29
CA THR A 180 3.56 -1.27 -7.00
C THR A 180 4.84 -1.27 -7.85
N GLY A 181 5.32 -0.08 -8.22
CA GLY A 181 6.53 0.06 -9.04
C GLY A 181 6.34 -0.14 -10.56
N THR A 182 5.13 -0.47 -11.02
CA THR A 182 4.79 -0.70 -12.44
C THR A 182 4.65 0.56 -13.29
N GLY A 183 5.05 1.73 -12.77
CA GLY A 183 4.82 3.04 -13.41
C GLY A 183 3.37 3.56 -13.30
N THR A 184 2.42 2.74 -12.84
CA THR A 184 1.05 3.19 -12.55
C THR A 184 0.96 3.82 -11.16
N GLY A 185 0.35 5.00 -11.07
CA GLY A 185 0.23 5.72 -9.80
C GLY A 185 -0.60 4.96 -8.75
N PRO A 186 -0.26 5.07 -7.44
CA PRO A 186 -1.00 4.45 -6.34
C PRO A 186 -2.51 4.76 -6.34
N LEU A 187 -2.88 5.96 -6.78
CA LEU A 187 -4.27 6.39 -6.88
C LEU A 187 -5.02 5.61 -7.97
N ALA A 188 -4.45 5.49 -9.17
CA ALA A 188 -5.02 4.69 -10.25
C ALA A 188 -5.10 3.19 -9.92
N LEU A 189 -4.08 2.62 -9.26
CA LEU A 189 -4.11 1.23 -8.78
C LEU A 189 -5.22 1.00 -7.75
N SER A 190 -5.32 1.89 -6.77
CA SER A 190 -6.37 1.81 -5.74
C SER A 190 -7.78 1.95 -6.33
N ALA A 191 -7.97 2.87 -7.30
CA ALA A 191 -9.23 3.03 -8.00
C ALA A 191 -9.62 1.76 -8.76
N ALA A 192 -8.68 1.19 -9.53
CA ALA A 192 -8.94 0.00 -10.32
C ALA A 192 -9.21 -1.25 -9.45
N GLN A 193 -8.47 -1.43 -8.34
CA GLN A 193 -8.71 -2.52 -7.41
C GLN A 193 -10.08 -2.39 -6.72
N LEU A 194 -10.47 -1.20 -6.26
CA LEU A 194 -11.79 -1.02 -5.65
C LEU A 194 -12.92 -1.18 -6.68
N SER A 195 -12.73 -0.77 -7.93
CA SER A 195 -13.70 -1.06 -9.00
C SER A 195 -13.87 -2.55 -9.23
N ALA A 196 -12.77 -3.31 -9.25
CA ALA A 196 -12.82 -4.77 -9.36
C ALA A 196 -13.50 -5.40 -8.13
N ALA A 197 -13.19 -4.92 -6.92
CA ALA A 197 -13.83 -5.38 -5.68
C ALA A 197 -15.33 -5.08 -5.65
N ALA A 198 -15.75 -3.88 -6.11
CA ALA A 198 -17.15 -3.51 -6.24
C ALA A 198 -17.88 -4.43 -7.24
N GLY A 199 -17.26 -4.72 -8.39
CA GLY A 199 -17.79 -5.67 -9.37
C GLY A 199 -17.97 -7.07 -8.79
N LEU A 200 -16.91 -7.63 -8.17
CA LEU A 200 -16.96 -8.95 -7.53
C LEU A 200 -18.00 -9.02 -6.41
N SER A 201 -18.09 -7.98 -5.58
CA SER A 201 -19.07 -7.94 -4.48
C SER A 201 -20.50 -7.83 -5.00
N THR A 202 -20.71 -7.12 -6.12
CA THR A 202 -22.03 -7.01 -6.77
C THR A 202 -22.48 -8.36 -7.32
N LEU A 203 -21.56 -9.18 -7.85
CA LEU A 203 -21.89 -10.54 -8.30
C LEU A 203 -22.33 -11.45 -7.15
N ALA A 204 -21.90 -11.17 -5.91
CA ALA A 204 -22.34 -11.90 -4.74
C ALA A 204 -23.73 -11.42 -4.22
N LEU A 205 -24.20 -10.24 -4.66
CA LEU A 205 -25.42 -9.61 -4.15
C LEU A 205 -26.68 -10.49 -4.24
N PRO A 206 -26.90 -11.31 -5.29
CA PRO A 206 -28.05 -12.22 -5.36
C PRO A 206 -28.10 -13.27 -4.23
N ALA A 207 -26.96 -13.55 -3.59
CA ALA A 207 -26.87 -14.46 -2.45
C ALA A 207 -27.18 -13.77 -1.11
N ALA A 208 -27.42 -12.46 -1.07
CA ALA A 208 -27.93 -11.80 0.13
C ALA A 208 -29.43 -12.05 0.26
N GLU A 209 -29.80 -12.83 1.27
CA GLU A 209 -31.20 -13.03 1.63
C GLU A 209 -31.84 -11.72 2.16
N GLY A 210 -32.98 -11.35 1.55
CA GLY A 210 -34.18 -10.97 2.29
C GLY A 210 -34.22 -9.64 3.07
N THR A 211 -33.35 -8.66 2.84
CA THR A 211 -33.46 -7.36 3.54
C THR A 211 -33.65 -6.19 2.57
N THR A 212 -34.89 -6.01 2.14
CA THR A 212 -35.44 -4.72 1.68
C THR A 212 -35.67 -3.81 2.89
N ALA A 213 -34.60 -3.52 3.65
CA ALA A 213 -34.70 -2.51 4.69
C ALA A 213 -34.91 -1.14 4.04
N GLY A 214 -35.94 -0.41 4.49
CA GLY A 214 -36.20 0.95 4.02
C GLY A 214 -34.94 1.81 4.12
N LEU A 215 -34.71 2.65 3.11
CA LEU A 215 -33.55 3.55 3.02
C LEU A 215 -33.52 4.49 4.23
N ASN A 216 -32.79 4.10 5.28
CA ASN A 216 -32.57 4.93 6.44
C ASN A 216 -31.43 5.92 6.14
N VAL A 217 -31.71 7.22 6.23
CA VAL A 217 -30.72 8.28 5.99
C VAL A 217 -29.47 8.11 6.87
N ARG A 218 -29.62 7.66 8.12
CA ARG A 218 -28.49 7.40 9.02
C ARG A 218 -27.61 6.26 8.54
N ALA A 219 -28.22 5.19 8.01
CA ALA A 219 -27.48 4.08 7.41
C ALA A 219 -26.71 4.54 6.16
N LEU A 220 -27.35 5.36 5.33
CA LEU A 220 -26.75 5.89 4.10
C LEU A 220 -25.56 6.81 4.41
N VAL A 221 -25.70 7.71 5.38
CA VAL A 221 -24.60 8.58 5.84
C VAL A 221 -23.46 7.74 6.42
N ALA A 222 -23.76 6.74 7.25
CA ALA A 222 -22.74 5.87 7.83
C ALA A 222 -21.94 5.13 6.73
N VAL A 223 -22.63 4.56 5.74
CA VAL A 223 -21.99 3.88 4.62
C VAL A 223 -21.27 4.85 3.68
N ALA A 224 -21.77 6.07 3.51
CA ALA A 224 -21.07 7.09 2.75
C ALA A 224 -19.73 7.44 3.39
N VAL A 225 -19.69 7.70 4.70
CA VAL A 225 -18.45 7.97 5.44
C VAL A 225 -17.51 6.75 5.40
N LEU A 226 -18.06 5.54 5.57
CA LEU A 226 -17.31 4.30 5.50
C LEU A 226 -16.69 4.06 4.11
N GLY A 227 -17.44 4.32 3.04
CA GLY A 227 -16.99 4.14 1.65
C GLY A 227 -15.94 5.18 1.25
N VAL A 228 -16.22 6.46 1.50
CA VAL A 228 -15.36 7.58 1.09
C VAL A 228 -14.06 7.60 1.90
N PHE A 229 -14.16 7.67 3.23
CA PHE A 229 -13.02 7.94 4.09
C PHE A 229 -12.34 6.66 4.57
N CYS A 230 -13.12 5.66 4.98
CA CYS A 230 -12.56 4.44 5.57
C CYS A 230 -12.17 3.39 4.52
N THR A 231 -12.61 3.52 3.27
CA THR A 231 -12.32 2.56 2.19
C THR A 231 -11.55 3.21 1.03
N GLY A 232 -12.12 4.23 0.38
CA GLY A 232 -11.46 4.91 -0.75
C GLY A 232 -10.11 5.50 -0.36
N LEU A 233 -10.12 6.47 0.56
CA LEU A 233 -8.90 7.17 0.97
C LEU A 233 -7.86 6.23 1.60
N THR A 234 -8.29 5.28 2.42
CA THR A 234 -7.40 4.31 3.07
C THR A 234 -6.72 3.39 2.07
N PHE A 235 -7.41 2.92 1.01
CA PHE A 235 -6.77 2.10 -0.02
C PHE A 235 -5.68 2.87 -0.77
N HIS A 236 -5.92 4.14 -1.10
CA HIS A 236 -4.88 5.00 -1.67
C HIS A 236 -3.67 5.12 -0.73
N LEU A 237 -3.91 5.40 0.55
CA LEU A 237 -2.86 5.51 1.56
C LEU A 237 -2.13 4.18 1.78
N ASN A 238 -2.85 3.05 1.73
CA ASN A 238 -2.30 1.71 1.87
C ASN A 238 -1.37 1.37 0.69
N TYR A 239 -1.77 1.62 -0.56
CA TYR A 239 -0.86 1.44 -1.71
C TYR A 239 0.41 2.29 -1.59
N ARG A 240 0.27 3.53 -1.12
CA ARG A 240 1.44 4.40 -0.85
C ARG A 240 2.27 3.88 0.32
N LEU A 241 1.65 3.29 1.32
CA LEU A 241 2.34 2.71 2.47
C LEU A 241 3.08 1.44 2.06
N ILE A 242 2.49 0.56 1.27
CA ILE A 242 3.13 -0.64 0.71
C ILE A 242 4.32 -0.22 -0.17
N ALA A 243 4.17 0.79 -1.03
CA ALA A 243 5.24 1.26 -1.90
C ALA A 243 6.44 1.85 -1.12
N VAL A 244 6.21 2.45 0.05
CA VAL A 244 7.26 3.08 0.87
C VAL A 244 7.80 2.12 1.94
N GLU A 245 6.92 1.46 2.69
CA GLU A 245 7.19 0.63 3.87
C GLU A 245 7.24 -0.88 3.59
N GLY A 246 6.85 -1.32 2.39
CA GLY A 246 6.72 -2.72 2.04
C GLY A 246 5.48 -3.37 2.66
N ALA A 247 5.20 -4.61 2.26
CA ALA A 247 4.00 -5.34 2.67
C ALA A 247 3.89 -5.53 4.18
N THR A 248 4.96 -6.01 4.82
CA THR A 248 4.98 -6.26 6.27
C THR A 248 4.89 -4.97 7.08
N GLY A 249 5.48 -3.86 6.59
CA GLY A 249 5.34 -2.55 7.23
C GLY A 249 3.89 -2.05 7.17
N ALA A 250 3.27 -2.12 6.00
CA ALA A 250 1.86 -1.77 5.83
C ALA A 250 0.93 -2.64 6.67
N ALA A 251 1.23 -3.93 6.81
CA ALA A 251 0.45 -4.85 7.64
C ALA A 251 0.39 -4.43 9.12
N THR A 252 1.46 -3.82 9.68
CA THR A 252 1.49 -3.39 11.09
C THR A 252 0.41 -2.37 11.46
N VAL A 253 -0.19 -1.69 10.48
CA VAL A 253 -1.38 -0.85 10.68
C VAL A 253 -2.50 -1.65 11.34
N GLY A 254 -2.64 -2.93 10.99
CA GLY A 254 -3.61 -3.85 11.58
C GLY A 254 -3.53 -3.93 13.11
N TYR A 255 -2.34 -3.78 13.70
CA TYR A 255 -2.21 -3.74 15.16
C TYR A 255 -2.83 -2.49 15.79
N LEU A 256 -2.81 -1.35 15.08
CA LEU A 256 -3.37 -0.10 15.60
C LEU A 256 -4.90 -0.04 15.51
N LEU A 257 -5.54 -0.89 14.70
CA LEU A 257 -6.99 -0.91 14.53
C LEU A 257 -7.73 -1.15 15.85
N PRO A 258 -7.39 -2.19 16.66
CA PRO A 258 -7.96 -2.39 17.98
C PRO A 258 -7.82 -1.19 18.92
N VAL A 259 -6.67 -0.51 18.91
CA VAL A 259 -6.42 0.66 19.75
C VAL A 259 -7.38 1.79 19.42
N VAL A 260 -7.50 2.11 18.12
CA VAL A 260 -8.40 3.15 17.63
C VAL A 260 -9.86 2.79 17.87
N SER A 261 -10.26 1.55 17.54
CA SER A 261 -11.64 1.11 17.72
C SER A 261 -12.06 1.15 19.18
N THR A 262 -11.18 0.73 20.09
CA THR A 262 -11.45 0.73 21.53
C THR A 262 -11.50 2.15 22.10
N ALA A 263 -10.59 3.04 21.66
CA ALA A 263 -10.63 4.45 22.05
C ALA A 263 -11.94 5.13 21.60
N LEU A 264 -12.38 4.87 20.37
CA LEU A 264 -13.64 5.41 19.84
C LEU A 264 -14.86 4.79 20.53
N GLY A 265 -14.84 3.50 20.87
CA GLY A 265 -15.87 2.86 21.68
C GLY A 265 -16.02 3.49 23.05
N ALA A 266 -14.91 3.72 23.76
CA ALA A 266 -14.94 4.40 25.05
C ALA A 266 -15.44 5.85 24.94
N LEU A 267 -15.05 6.58 23.89
CA LEU A 267 -15.40 8.01 23.75
C LEU A 267 -16.84 8.25 23.28
N PHE A 268 -17.37 7.40 22.40
CA PHE A 268 -18.67 7.63 21.75
C PHE A 268 -19.77 6.66 22.19
N LEU A 269 -19.41 5.51 22.77
CA LEU A 269 -20.35 4.47 23.20
C LEU A 269 -20.34 4.28 24.74
N ASP A 270 -19.59 5.11 25.48
CA ASP A 270 -19.43 5.01 26.94
C ASP A 270 -18.95 3.61 27.41
N GLU A 271 -18.16 2.92 26.57
CA GLU A 271 -17.61 1.60 26.91
C GLU A 271 -16.52 1.73 27.99
N ALA A 272 -16.67 0.99 29.09
CA ALA A 272 -15.73 1.02 30.21
C ALA A 272 -14.36 0.42 29.81
N LEU A 273 -13.29 1.20 29.99
CA LEU A 273 -11.93 0.74 29.75
C LEU A 273 -11.35 0.09 31.01
N SER A 274 -10.92 -1.16 30.89
CA SER A 274 -10.14 -1.81 31.94
C SER A 274 -8.68 -1.31 31.93
N VAL A 275 -8.00 -1.39 33.07
CA VAL A 275 -6.55 -1.09 33.19
C VAL A 275 -5.72 -1.90 32.19
N ARG A 276 -6.13 -3.16 31.95
CA ARG A 276 -5.49 -4.05 30.98
C ARG A 276 -5.63 -3.55 29.55
N THR A 277 -6.83 -3.09 29.19
CA THR A 277 -7.12 -2.52 27.88
C THR A 277 -6.26 -1.28 27.63
N VAL A 278 -6.16 -0.39 28.62
CA VAL A 278 -5.29 0.80 28.56
C VAL A 278 -3.82 0.41 28.41
N ALA A 279 -3.34 -0.57 29.16
CA ALA A 279 -1.97 -1.07 29.02
C ALA A 279 -1.70 -1.62 27.60
N GLY A 280 -2.62 -2.42 27.05
CA GLY A 280 -2.54 -2.90 25.68
C GLY A 280 -2.51 -1.77 24.64
N MET A 281 -3.32 -0.72 24.83
CA MET A 281 -3.34 0.47 23.98
C MET A 281 -2.02 1.25 23.95
N ILE A 282 -1.16 1.11 24.98
CA ILE A 282 0.18 1.70 25.03
C ILE A 282 1.23 0.75 24.44
N VAL A 283 1.15 -0.55 24.76
CA VAL A 283 2.10 -1.57 24.29
C VAL A 283 2.04 -1.75 22.78
N VAL A 284 0.85 -1.70 22.19
CA VAL A 284 0.65 -1.87 20.75
C VAL A 284 1.45 -0.83 19.92
N PRO A 285 1.28 0.50 20.11
CA PRO A 285 2.09 1.50 19.41
C PRO A 285 3.59 1.34 19.64
N ALA A 286 4.02 0.98 20.85
CA ALA A 286 5.42 0.75 21.17
C ALA A 286 6.02 -0.41 20.36
N GLY A 287 5.32 -1.55 20.27
CA GLY A 287 5.71 -2.69 19.45
C GLY A 287 5.76 -2.35 17.96
N VAL A 288 4.75 -1.64 17.47
CA VAL A 288 4.70 -1.13 16.09
C VAL A 288 5.88 -0.20 15.78
N PHE A 289 6.21 0.70 16.70
CA PHE A 289 7.34 1.61 16.56
C PHE A 289 8.67 0.86 16.49
N LEU A 290 8.90 -0.08 17.42
CA LEU A 290 10.09 -0.92 17.44
C LEU A 290 10.24 -1.75 16.17
N ALA A 291 9.14 -2.32 15.67
CA ALA A 291 9.14 -3.09 14.43
C ALA A 291 9.53 -2.28 13.18
N ARG A 292 9.36 -0.95 13.24
CA ARG A 292 9.59 -0.03 12.11
C ARG A 292 10.94 0.67 12.16
N GLN A 293 11.49 0.94 13.35
CA GLN A 293 12.75 1.68 13.50
C GLN A 293 13.96 0.98 12.86
N HIS A 294 13.98 -0.35 12.85
CA HIS A 294 15.14 -1.13 12.38
C HIS A 294 14.99 -1.64 10.94
N ARG A 295 14.44 -0.80 10.07
CA ARG A 295 14.39 -1.12 8.64
C ARG A 295 15.73 -0.74 8.00
N GLU A 296 16.56 -1.75 7.72
CA GLU A 296 17.69 -1.57 6.82
C GLU A 296 17.15 -1.03 5.48
N ARG A 297 17.71 0.10 5.02
CA ARG A 297 17.40 0.65 3.70
C ARG A 297 17.46 -0.48 2.66
N PRO A 298 16.52 -0.56 1.71
CA PRO A 298 16.69 -1.43 0.56
C PRO A 298 18.07 -1.11 -0.04
N ALA A 299 18.91 -2.13 -0.18
CA ALA A 299 20.14 -1.96 -0.94
C ALA A 299 19.74 -1.35 -2.28
N GLY A 300 20.28 -0.17 -2.60
CA GLY A 300 20.22 0.33 -3.97
C GLY A 300 20.69 -0.78 -4.92
N PRO A 301 20.22 -0.78 -6.19
CA PRO A 301 20.65 -1.77 -7.16
C PRO A 301 22.17 -1.92 -7.02
N ALA A 302 22.61 -3.17 -6.78
CA ALA A 302 24.03 -3.48 -6.62
C ALA A 302 24.77 -2.70 -7.69
N ASN A 303 25.64 -1.79 -7.27
CA ASN A 303 26.46 -1.02 -8.19
C ASN A 303 27.06 -2.06 -9.14
N PRO A 304 26.74 -2.05 -10.45
CA PRO A 304 27.29 -3.03 -11.35
C PRO A 304 28.80 -2.98 -11.12
N ALA A 305 29.40 -4.15 -10.88
CA ALA A 305 30.84 -4.26 -10.77
C ALA A 305 31.46 -3.39 -11.89
N PRO A 306 32.43 -2.52 -11.59
CA PRO A 306 32.99 -1.63 -12.60
C PRO A 306 33.29 -2.47 -13.84
N ALA A 307 32.65 -2.10 -14.95
CA ALA A 307 32.80 -2.83 -16.20
C ALA A 307 34.30 -3.04 -16.45
N PRO A 308 34.73 -4.23 -16.90
CA PRO A 308 36.11 -4.43 -17.27
C PRO A 308 36.52 -3.31 -18.22
N VAL A 309 37.54 -2.55 -17.81
CA VAL A 309 38.10 -1.46 -18.63
C VAL A 309 38.37 -2.06 -20.00
N PRO A 310 37.72 -1.58 -21.08
CA PRO A 310 38.01 -2.09 -22.41
C PRO A 310 39.50 -1.93 -22.67
N PRO A 311 40.19 -2.92 -23.28
CA PRO A 311 41.60 -2.78 -23.59
C PRO A 311 41.78 -1.48 -24.36
N THR A 312 42.67 -0.63 -23.86
CA THR A 312 43.08 0.59 -24.54
C THR A 312 43.43 0.21 -25.97
N VAL A 313 42.57 0.54 -26.93
CA VAL A 313 42.92 0.47 -28.33
C VAL A 313 43.97 1.55 -28.51
N THR A 314 45.23 1.14 -28.50
CA THR A 314 46.35 1.96 -28.96
C THR A 314 46.04 2.26 -30.43
N VAL A 315 45.46 3.42 -30.68
CA VAL A 315 45.36 3.98 -32.02
C VAL A 315 46.80 4.03 -32.54
N PRO A 316 47.14 3.34 -33.64
CA PRO A 316 48.46 3.46 -34.23
C PRO A 316 48.66 4.94 -34.55
N THR A 317 49.69 5.54 -33.96
CA THR A 317 50.14 6.89 -34.27
C THR A 317 50.23 7.00 -35.79
N ALA A 318 49.42 7.88 -36.37
CA ALA A 318 49.48 8.15 -37.80
C ALA A 318 50.93 8.48 -38.15
N VAL A 319 51.52 7.68 -39.03
CA VAL A 319 52.80 7.97 -39.66
C VAL A 319 52.62 9.30 -40.37
N THR A 320 53.19 10.35 -39.79
CA THR A 320 53.36 11.65 -40.45
C THR A 320 54.13 11.40 -41.73
N THR A 321 53.44 11.50 -42.85
CA THR A 321 54.02 11.54 -44.18
C THR A 321 54.92 12.79 -44.24
N PRO A 322 56.16 12.69 -44.72
CA PRO A 322 57.04 13.85 -44.81
C PRO A 322 56.47 14.84 -45.83
N THR A 323 56.33 16.09 -45.39
CA THR A 323 56.01 17.26 -46.20
C THR A 323 56.96 17.35 -47.40
N PRO A 324 56.48 17.50 -48.64
CA PRO A 324 57.36 17.75 -49.77
C PRO A 324 58.03 19.13 -49.61
N THR A 325 59.36 19.12 -49.59
CA THR A 325 60.24 20.29 -49.62
C THR A 325 59.88 21.21 -50.79
N PRO A 326 59.58 22.50 -50.57
CA PRO A 326 59.37 23.43 -51.67
C PRO A 326 60.71 23.72 -52.37
N THR A 327 60.74 23.37 -53.65
CA THR A 327 61.81 23.65 -54.60
C THR A 327 62.06 25.17 -54.66
N ARG A 328 63.30 25.59 -54.38
CA ARG A 328 63.75 26.97 -54.61
C ARG A 328 63.61 27.32 -56.08
N THR A 329 62.85 28.37 -56.39
CA THR A 329 62.92 29.08 -57.67
C THR A 329 63.47 30.49 -57.40
N PRO A 330 64.44 30.97 -58.20
CA PRO A 330 65.27 32.11 -57.82
C PRO A 330 64.57 33.45 -58.00
N THR A 331 65.03 34.36 -57.15
CA THR A 331 64.79 35.80 -57.05
C THR A 331 64.78 36.51 -58.40
N LEU A 332 63.69 37.22 -58.70
CA LEU A 332 63.64 38.31 -59.67
C LEU A 332 62.91 39.50 -59.03
N THR A 333 63.72 40.49 -58.62
CA THR A 333 63.59 41.91 -58.98
C THR A 333 62.17 42.52 -58.84
N SER A 334 61.86 43.22 -57.75
CA SER A 334 62.12 44.66 -57.54
C SER A 334 61.05 45.59 -58.13
N ILE A 335 60.53 46.46 -57.25
CA ILE A 335 59.84 47.74 -57.46
C ILE A 335 58.32 47.72 -57.68
N LEU A 336 57.62 47.94 -56.56
CA LEU A 336 56.35 48.66 -56.51
C LEU A 336 56.65 50.16 -56.30
N THR A 337 56.23 50.95 -57.30
CA THR A 337 55.57 52.28 -57.24
C THR A 337 56.27 53.47 -56.54
N PRO A 338 56.10 54.69 -57.10
CA PRO A 338 55.13 55.59 -56.46
C PRO A 338 54.28 56.44 -57.41
N THR A 339 53.02 56.60 -57.03
CA THR A 339 52.12 57.78 -57.14
C THR A 339 52.36 58.86 -58.21
N ALA A 340 51.36 59.05 -59.07
CA ALA A 340 50.88 60.34 -59.59
C ALA A 340 49.42 60.15 -60.07
N ARG A 341 48.41 60.75 -59.42
CA ARG A 341 47.67 61.93 -59.90
C ARG A 341 47.65 62.06 -61.43
N ASP A 342 46.49 61.90 -62.07
CA ASP A 342 45.73 63.08 -62.53
C ASP A 342 44.28 62.72 -62.94
N ARG A 343 43.37 63.67 -62.75
CA ARG A 343 42.00 63.67 -63.26
C ARG A 343 42.00 64.42 -64.58
N THR A 344 41.32 63.93 -65.63
CA THR A 344 40.55 64.77 -66.58
C THR A 344 39.66 63.92 -67.51
N ASN A 345 38.37 64.27 -67.53
CA ASN A 345 37.40 64.42 -68.66
C ASN A 345 37.67 63.65 -69.97
N GLY A 346 36.73 62.86 -70.51
CA GLY A 346 35.41 63.21 -71.11
C GLY A 346 35.31 62.46 -72.46
N PRO A 347 34.24 62.55 -73.29
CA PRO A 347 32.96 63.25 -73.15
C PRO A 347 31.77 62.38 -72.73
#